data_AF-A0A3M1FQ51-F1
#
_entry.id   AF-A0A3M1FQ51-F1
#
_cell.length_a   1.000
_cell.length_b   1.000
_cell.length_c   1.000
_cell.angle_alpha   90.00
_cell.angle_beta   90.00
_cell.angle_gamma   90.00
#
_symmetry.space_group_name_H-M   'P 1'
#
loop_
_entity.id
_entity.type
_entity.pdbx_description
1 polymer ?
#
loop_
_entity_poly.entity_id
_entity_poly.type
_entity_poly.pdbx_seq_one_letter_code
_entity_poly.pdbx_strand_id
1 'polypeptide(L)'
;MEALLISPRLTFQKGDFLGSGVPYWPVELAVTASFLQNRGYKVKVADLFGEDPKNLEERRDHFLQGVSFSSWFKKQQDLTPDVIIIFAISYMSHQEILDIA
;
A
#
# COMPACT_ATOMS: atom_id res chain seq x y z
N MET A 1 -13.38 -4.89 -16.53
CA MET A 1 -13.28 -4.07 -15.31
C MET A 1 -11.89 -4.22 -14.73
N GLU A 2 -11.27 -3.12 -14.36
CA GLU A 2 -9.93 -3.04 -13.80
C GLU A 2 -10.00 -2.65 -12.31
N ALA A 3 -9.33 -3.44 -11.48
CA ALA A 3 -9.28 -3.24 -10.04
C ALA A 3 -7.86 -2.89 -9.61
N LEU A 4 -7.71 -1.78 -8.89
CA LEU A 4 -6.48 -1.40 -8.22
C LEU A 4 -6.58 -1.74 -6.73
N LEU A 5 -5.73 -2.65 -6.28
CA LEU A 5 -5.61 -3.04 -4.89
C LEU A 5 -4.37 -2.39 -4.30
N ILE A 6 -4.50 -1.65 -3.20
CA ILE A 6 -3.42 -0.86 -2.61
C ILE A 6 -3.11 -1.39 -1.22
N SER A 7 -1.87 -1.84 -1.04
CA SER A 7 -1.25 -2.17 0.24
C SER A 7 -0.41 -0.96 0.66
N PRO A 8 -0.71 -0.31 1.81
CA PRO A 8 -0.08 0.95 2.19
C PRO A 8 1.40 0.81 2.52
N ARG A 9 2.06 1.97 2.66
CA ARG A 9 3.35 2.05 3.34
C ARG A 9 3.21 1.72 4.81
N LEU A 10 4.31 1.30 5.44
CA LEU A 10 4.35 1.14 6.88
C LEU A 10 4.65 2.47 7.57
N THR A 11 4.05 2.67 8.74
CA THR A 11 4.25 3.86 9.56
C THR A 11 4.80 3.45 10.92
N PHE A 12 5.92 4.04 11.32
CA PHE A 12 6.58 3.74 12.59
C PHE A 12 6.81 5.02 13.39
N GLN A 13 6.44 5.03 14.67
CA GLN A 13 6.71 6.18 15.52
C GLN A 13 8.20 6.31 15.85
N LYS A 14 8.69 7.56 15.92
CA LYS A 14 10.05 7.81 16.37
C LYS A 14 10.20 7.43 17.84
N GLY A 15 11.24 6.65 18.15
CA GLY A 15 11.49 6.17 19.51
C GLY A 15 10.74 4.89 19.88
N ASP A 16 9.80 4.43 19.06
CA ASP A 16 9.23 3.09 19.17
C ASP A 16 10.09 2.09 18.39
N PHE A 17 11.26 1.78 18.94
CA PHE A 17 12.19 0.78 18.39
C PHE A 17 11.64 -0.65 18.50
N LEU A 18 10.51 -0.83 19.20
CA LEU A 18 9.76 -2.07 19.31
C LEU A 18 8.59 -2.05 18.31
N GLY A 19 8.87 -1.73 17.04
CA GLY A 19 8.02 -2.28 15.99
C GLY A 19 7.82 -3.76 16.31
N SER A 20 6.58 -4.25 16.27
CA SER A 20 6.16 -5.51 16.92
C SER A 20 6.94 -6.78 16.52
N GLY A 21 7.89 -6.66 15.59
CA GLY A 21 8.59 -7.77 14.96
C GLY A 21 7.68 -8.58 14.05
N VAL A 22 6.39 -8.21 13.96
CA VAL A 22 5.42 -8.90 13.13
C VAL A 22 5.73 -8.58 11.68
N PRO A 23 6.05 -9.60 10.86
CA PRO A 23 6.24 -9.41 9.44
C PRO A 23 4.99 -8.82 8.83
N TYR A 24 5.17 -7.75 8.06
CA TYR A 24 4.11 -7.23 7.21
C TYR A 24 3.81 -8.22 6.09
N TRP A 25 2.57 -8.71 6.05
CA TRP A 25 2.11 -9.52 4.94
C TRP A 25 0.63 -9.28 4.65
N PRO A 26 0.27 -8.65 3.52
CA PRO A 26 -1.11 -8.32 3.19
C PRO A 26 -1.84 -9.53 2.58
N VAL A 27 -1.97 -10.61 3.36
CA VAL A 27 -2.51 -11.91 2.90
C VAL A 27 -3.95 -11.76 2.39
N GLU A 28 -4.78 -11.02 3.10
CA GLU A 28 -6.17 -10.78 2.73
C GLU A 28 -6.27 -10.00 1.41
N LEU A 29 -5.35 -9.06 1.17
CA LEU A 29 -5.28 -8.35 -0.11
C LEU A 29 -4.87 -9.30 -1.24
N ALA A 30 -3.89 -10.18 -0.99
CA ALA A 30 -3.46 -11.19 -1.97
C ALA A 30 -4.57 -12.19 -2.32
N VAL A 31 -5.33 -12.66 -1.33
CA VAL A 31 -6.50 -13.52 -1.52
C VAL A 31 -7.57 -12.79 -2.34
N THR A 32 -7.84 -11.52 -2.01
CA THR A 32 -8.80 -10.69 -2.74
C THR A 32 -8.38 -10.46 -4.19
N ALA A 33 -7.09 -10.19 -4.42
CA ALA A 33 -6.52 -10.04 -5.76
C ALA A 33 -6.74 -11.30 -6.60
N SER A 34 -6.40 -12.47 -6.04
CA SER A 34 -6.60 -13.76 -6.71
C SER A 34 -8.08 -14.05 -6.98
N PHE A 35 -8.96 -13.77 -6.02
CA PHE A 35 -10.40 -13.92 -6.20
C PHE A 35 -10.92 -13.08 -7.37
N LEU A 36 -10.54 -11.80 -7.47
CA LEU A 36 -10.96 -10.91 -8.53
C LEU A 36 -10.42 -11.32 -9.90
N GLN A 37 -9.15 -11.74 -9.97
CA GLN A 37 -8.56 -12.30 -11.19
C GLN A 37 -9.36 -13.50 -11.69
N ASN A 38 -9.74 -14.42 -10.80
CA ASN A 38 -10.57 -15.60 -11.12
C ASN A 38 -12.01 -15.24 -11.56
N ARG A 39 -12.47 -14.01 -11.30
CA ARG A 39 -13.74 -13.47 -11.79
C ARG A 39 -13.62 -12.68 -13.09
N GLY A 40 -12.45 -12.67 -13.73
CA GLY A 40 -12.21 -12.00 -15.01
C GLY A 40 -11.84 -10.52 -14.90
N TYR A 41 -11.49 -10.03 -13.71
CA TYR A 41 -11.01 -8.67 -13.53
C TYR A 41 -9.55 -8.57 -13.96
N LYS A 42 -9.18 -7.44 -14.57
CA LYS A 42 -7.77 -7.03 -14.66
C LYS A 42 -7.37 -6.50 -13.30
N VAL A 43 -6.41 -7.12 -12.63
CA VAL A 43 -6.01 -6.73 -11.27
C VAL A 43 -4.62 -6.15 -11.28
N LYS A 44 -4.50 -4.94 -10.74
CA LYS A 44 -3.23 -4.28 -10.44
C LYS A 44 -3.08 -4.21 -8.92
N VAL A 45 -1.90 -4.56 -8.41
CA VAL A 45 -1.58 -4.43 -6.99
C VAL A 45 -0.49 -3.38 -6.83
N ALA A 46 -0.72 -2.41 -5.96
CA ALA A 46 0.27 -1.45 -5.47
C ALA A 46 0.68 -1.88 -4.06
N ASP A 47 1.75 -2.69 -3.94
CA ASP A 47 2.32 -3.04 -2.65
C ASP A 47 3.39 -2.02 -2.26
N LEU A 48 2.95 -0.90 -1.67
CA LEU A 48 3.80 0.27 -1.46
C LEU A 48 4.96 -0.03 -0.49
N PHE A 49 4.72 -0.81 0.55
CA PHE A 49 5.81 -1.31 1.40
C PHE A 49 6.66 -2.35 0.68
N GLY A 50 6.04 -3.37 0.07
CA GLY A 50 6.76 -4.50 -0.54
C GLY A 50 7.64 -4.11 -1.73
N GLU A 51 7.33 -3.01 -2.42
CA GLU A 51 8.08 -2.59 -3.61
C GLU A 51 9.47 -2.01 -3.30
N ASP A 52 9.63 -1.31 -2.17
CA ASP A 52 10.95 -0.92 -1.66
C ASP A 52 10.97 -0.83 -0.11
N PRO A 53 11.09 -1.96 0.60
CA PRO A 53 11.06 -1.99 2.05
C PRO A 53 12.24 -1.27 2.71
N LYS A 54 13.29 -0.93 1.96
CA LYS A 54 14.47 -0.23 2.50
C LYS A 54 14.32 1.28 2.39
N ASN A 55 13.39 1.78 1.58
CA ASN A 55 13.11 3.19 1.47
C ASN A 55 12.43 3.69 2.75
N LEU A 56 13.12 4.54 3.49
CA LEU A 56 12.62 5.19 4.70
C LEU A 56 12.52 6.69 4.44
N GLU A 57 11.31 7.21 4.58
CA GLU A 57 11.01 8.63 4.51
C GLU A 57 10.73 9.16 5.91
N GLU A 58 11.52 10.15 6.33
CA GLU A 58 11.31 10.81 7.61
C GLU A 58 10.14 11.80 7.54
N ARG A 59 9.24 11.70 8.52
CA ARG A 59 8.21 12.70 8.83
C ARG A 59 8.53 13.30 10.19
N ARG A 60 7.75 14.30 10.63
CA ARG A 60 8.04 15.03 11.87
C ARG A 60 8.10 14.09 13.09
N ASP A 61 7.09 13.25 13.24
CA ASP A 61 6.81 12.39 14.40
C ASP A 61 6.94 10.89 14.11
N HIS A 62 7.04 10.50 12.85
CA HIS A 62 7.11 9.11 12.41
C HIS A 62 8.03 8.91 11.20
N PHE A 63 8.23 7.66 10.81
CA PHE A 63 8.83 7.26 9.55
C PHE A 63 7.77 6.58 8.68
N LEU A 64 7.85 6.78 7.37
CA LEU A 64 7.11 6.04 6.37
C LEU A 64 8.08 5.12 5.63
N GLN A 65 7.79 3.83 5.58
CA GLN A 65 8.64 2.84 4.92
C GLN A 65 7.95 2.28 3.68
N GLY A 66 8.64 2.29 2.54
CA GLY A 66 8.11 1.92 1.24
C GLY A 66 8.11 3.06 0.22
N VAL A 67 7.52 2.80 -0.94
CA VAL A 67 7.36 3.75 -2.06
C VAL A 67 6.12 4.61 -1.83
N SER A 68 6.23 5.94 -2.01
CA SER A 68 5.06 6.83 -1.95
C SER A 68 4.05 6.49 -3.05
N PHE A 69 2.76 6.56 -2.75
CA PHE A 69 1.72 6.23 -3.74
C PHE A 69 1.83 7.13 -4.98
N SER A 70 2.09 8.42 -4.79
CA SER A 70 2.26 9.38 -5.88
C SER A 70 3.41 9.01 -6.83
N SER A 71 4.54 8.53 -6.29
CA SER A 71 5.68 8.06 -7.09
C SER A 71 5.37 6.75 -7.80
N TRP A 72 4.66 5.84 -7.12
CA TRP A 72 4.22 4.58 -7.70
C TRP A 72 3.25 4.81 -8.86
N PHE A 73 2.25 5.66 -8.65
CA PHE A 73 1.20 5.97 -9.62
C PHE A 73 1.74 6.67 -10.86
N LYS A 74 2.68 7.61 -10.70
CA LYS A 74 3.37 8.27 -11.83
C LYS A 74 4.08 7.30 -12.79
N LYS A 75 4.48 6.11 -12.31
CA LYS A 75 5.09 5.07 -13.16
C LYS A 75 4.06 4.22 -13.91
N GLN A 76 2.79 4.25 -13.50
CA GLN A 76 1.74 3.48 -14.14
C GLN A 76 1.09 4.31 -15.24
N GLN A 77 1.76 4.36 -16.40
CA GLN A 77 1.17 4.93 -17.60
C GLN A 77 -0.14 4.19 -17.91
N ASP A 78 -1.21 4.94 -18.21
CA ASP A 78 -2.53 4.45 -18.62
C ASP A 78 -3.38 3.73 -17.55
N LEU A 79 -2.98 3.75 -16.26
CA LEU A 79 -3.76 3.13 -15.20
C LEU A 79 -5.00 3.96 -14.85
N THR A 80 -6.19 3.43 -15.17
CA THR A 80 -7.50 4.04 -14.90
C THR A 80 -8.45 3.00 -14.30
N PRO A 81 -8.34 2.70 -13.00
CA PRO A 81 -9.11 1.63 -12.38
C PRO A 81 -10.59 1.98 -12.25
N ASP A 82 -11.47 1.00 -12.49
CA ASP A 82 -12.91 1.12 -12.25
C ASP A 82 -13.25 0.97 -10.76
N VAL A 83 -12.39 0.26 -10.01
CA VAL A 83 -12.54 0.06 -8.56
C VAL A 83 -11.18 0.15 -7.87
N ILE A 84 -11.16 0.86 -6.73
CA ILE A 84 -9.99 0.97 -5.86
C ILE A 84 -10.31 0.28 -4.53
N ILE A 85 -9.44 -0.63 -4.12
CA ILE A 85 -9.55 -1.37 -2.86
C ILE A 85 -8.30 -1.07 -2.04
N ILE A 86 -8.48 -0.58 -0.83
CA ILE A 86 -7.37 -0.19 0.06
C ILE A 86 -7.28 -1.22 1.19
N PHE A 87 -6.09 -1.77 1.43
CA PHE A 87 -5.86 -2.72 2.50
C PHE A 87 -5.68 -2.04 3.85
N ALA A 88 -6.66 -2.25 4.73
CA ALA A 88 -6.72 -1.64 6.04
C ALA A 88 -5.83 -2.36 7.09
N ILE A 89 -4.59 -1.90 7.26
CA ILE A 89 -3.66 -2.44 8.27
C ILE A 89 -3.68 -1.67 9.60
N SER A 90 -3.34 -0.38 9.57
CA SER A 90 -3.36 0.49 10.74
C SER A 90 -3.78 1.89 10.32
N TYR A 91 -4.56 2.59 11.15
CA TYR A 91 -5.03 3.95 10.81
C TYR A 91 -3.87 4.87 10.37
N MET A 92 -2.71 4.81 11.05
CA MET A 92 -1.55 5.64 10.72
C MET A 92 -0.99 5.39 9.31
N SER A 93 -1.13 4.17 8.80
CA SER A 93 -0.61 3.75 7.49
C SER A 93 -1.43 4.29 6.30
N HIS A 94 -2.62 4.85 6.55
CA HIS A 94 -3.54 5.26 5.49
C HIS A 94 -3.46 6.73 5.12
N GLN A 95 -2.77 7.57 5.89
CA GLN A 95 -2.90 9.02 5.74
C GLN A 95 -2.58 9.50 4.32
N GLU A 96 -1.51 9.00 3.70
CA GLU A 96 -1.17 9.35 2.31
C GLU A 96 -2.20 8.83 1.29
N ILE A 97 -2.84 7.70 1.55
CA ILE A 97 -3.84 7.13 0.65
C ILE A 97 -5.13 7.95 0.70
N LEU A 98 -5.48 8.49 1.86
CA LEU A 98 -6.66 9.35 2.01
C LEU A 98 -6.48 10.70 1.29
N ASP A 99 -5.24 11.16 1.11
CA ASP A 99 -4.92 12.40 0.40
C ASP A 99 -4.98 12.27 -1.14
N ILE A 100 -5.40 11.11 -1.67
CA ILE A 100 -5.53 10.86 -3.13
C ILE A 100 -6.80 11.51 -3.72
N ALA A 101 -7.75 11.95 -2.88
CA ALA A 101 -9.03 12.55 -3.29
C ALA A 101 -8.92 13.97 -3.86
#